data_AF-A0A2V7JQ13-F1
#
_entry.id   AF-A0A2V7JQ13-F1
#
_cell.length_a   1.000
_cell.length_b   1.000
_cell.length_c   1.000
_cell.angle_alpha   90.00
_cell.angle_beta   90.00
_cell.angle_gamma   90.00
#
_symmetry.space_group_name_H-M   'P 1'
#
loop_
_entity.id
_entity.type
_entity.pdbx_description
1 polymer ?
#
loop_
_entity_poly.entity_id
_entity_poly.type
_entity_poly.pdbx_seq_one_letter_code
_entity_poly.pdbx_strand_id
1 'polypeptide(L)'
;MSRYVVKAALVLVVLLPAALVGVVINYPAYRAVGFVATGIAKGAEDALASIKVLAAMLLFPLTWVIVAVVVGLRRDVELGVLTLGVAPLLAYAALVFFERLDRIIGGARALGLFAFRRWAFLRLLAERKGIQEDILALGRDIGAA
;
A
#
# COMPACT_ATOMS: atom_id res chain seq x y z
N MET A 1 13.19 14.36 17.02
CA MET A 1 13.42 13.06 16.34
C MET A 1 12.95 11.87 17.20
N SER A 2 13.50 11.64 18.40
CA SER A 2 13.22 10.45 19.23
C SER A 2 11.74 10.18 19.54
N ARG A 3 10.99 11.19 20.02
CA ARG A 3 9.56 11.04 20.38
C ARG A 3 8.65 10.64 19.21
N TYR A 4 9.00 11.04 17.98
CA TYR A 4 8.26 10.67 16.77
C TYR A 4 8.51 9.20 16.40
N VAL A 5 9.77 8.76 16.46
CA VAL A 5 10.16 7.37 16.17
C VAL A 5 9.52 6.41 17.17
N VAL A 6 9.55 6.75 18.46
CA VAL A 6 8.91 5.95 19.52
C VAL A 6 7.40 5.86 19.30
N LYS A 7 6.72 6.98 18.97
CA LYS A 7 5.29 6.98 18.66
C LYS A 7 4.98 6.11 17.44
N ALA A 8 5.80 6.19 16.39
CA ALA A 8 5.62 5.39 15.19
C ALA A 8 5.82 3.89 15.45
N ALA A 9 6.86 3.52 16.21
CA ALA A 9 7.12 2.14 16.61
C ALA A 9 6.00 1.57 17.49
N LEU A 10 5.51 2.34 18.47
CA LEU A 10 4.41 1.94 19.33
C LEU A 10 3.14 1.69 18.50
N VAL A 11 2.81 2.60 17.58
CA VAL A 11 1.65 2.42 16.69
C VAL A 11 1.79 1.16 15.83
N LEU A 12 2.99 0.85 15.32
CA LEU A 12 3.22 -0.39 14.57
C LEU A 12 3.00 -1.63 15.43
N VAL A 13 3.54 -1.66 16.66
CA VAL A 13 3.37 -2.81 17.58
C VAL A 13 1.90 -3.01 17.93
N VAL A 14 1.16 -1.92 18.19
CA VAL A 14 -0.27 -1.98 18.51
C VAL A 14 -1.10 -2.45 17.31
N LEU A 15 -0.78 -1.98 16.10
CA LEU A 15 -1.49 -2.39 14.88
C LEU A 15 -1.12 -3.80 14.42
N LEU A 16 0.03 -4.34 14.84
CA LEU A 16 0.58 -5.58 14.31
C LEU A 16 -0.42 -6.75 14.33
N PRO A 17 -1.13 -7.06 15.43
CA PRO A 17 -2.07 -8.18 15.44
C PRO A 17 -3.19 -8.00 14.42
N ALA A 18 -3.81 -6.82 14.39
CA ALA A 18 -4.88 -6.51 13.43
C ALA A 18 -4.37 -6.54 11.98
N ALA A 19 -3.16 -6.02 11.75
CA ALA A 19 -2.51 -6.05 10.45
C ALA A 19 -2.22 -7.48 9.99
N LEU A 20 -1.76 -8.37 10.87
CA LEU A 20 -1.52 -9.78 10.54
C LEU A 20 -2.81 -10.47 10.11
N VAL A 21 -3.91 -10.31 10.85
CA VAL A 21 -5.21 -10.88 10.46
C VAL A 21 -5.69 -10.26 9.14
N GLY A 22 -5.57 -8.93 9.00
CA GLY A 22 -5.89 -8.23 7.76
C GLY A 22 -5.11 -8.75 6.56
N VAL A 23 -3.81 -9.02 6.71
CA VAL A 23 -2.98 -9.63 5.67
C VAL A 23 -3.49 -11.02 5.33
N VAL A 24 -3.70 -11.90 6.32
CA VAL A 24 -4.16 -13.27 6.06
C VAL A 24 -5.48 -13.28 5.27
N ILE A 25 -6.44 -12.44 5.68
CA ILE A 25 -7.75 -12.35 5.02
C ILE A 25 -7.62 -11.81 3.60
N ASN A 26 -6.83 -10.76 3.38
CA ASN A 26 -6.81 -10.01 2.11
C ASN A 26 -5.68 -10.42 1.17
N TYR A 27 -4.76 -11.29 1.59
CA TYR A 27 -3.66 -11.77 0.76
C TYR A 27 -4.12 -12.47 -0.54
N PRO A 28 -5.18 -13.32 -0.52
CA PRO A 28 -5.70 -13.91 -1.75
C PRO A 28 -6.19 -12.84 -2.74
N ALA A 29 -6.93 -11.84 -2.25
CA ALA A 29 -7.40 -10.72 -3.06
C ALA A 29 -6.23 -9.95 -3.68
N TYR A 30 -5.23 -9.61 -2.86
CA TYR A 30 -4.03 -8.89 -3.30
C TYR A 30 -3.28 -9.64 -4.42
N ARG A 31 -3.10 -10.96 -4.28
CA ARG A 31 -2.46 -11.79 -5.31
C ARG A 31 -3.30 -11.88 -6.58
N ALA A 32 -4.61 -12.03 -6.43
CA ALA A 32 -5.55 -12.10 -7.55
C ALA A 32 -5.58 -10.78 -8.34
N VAL A 33 -5.56 -9.62 -7.68
CA VAL A 33 -5.48 -8.30 -8.34
C VAL A 33 -4.26 -8.21 -9.24
N GLY A 34 -3.08 -8.61 -8.74
CA GLY A 34 -1.84 -8.60 -9.53
C GLY A 34 -1.96 -9.47 -10.77
N PHE A 35 -2.44 -10.71 -10.62
CA PHE A 35 -2.62 -11.66 -11.70
C PHE A 35 -3.62 -11.15 -12.75
N VAL A 36 -4.81 -10.74 -12.32
CA VAL A 36 -5.89 -10.22 -13.19
C VAL A 36 -5.41 -8.99 -13.93
N ALA A 37 -4.76 -8.05 -13.25
CA ALA A 37 -4.31 -6.82 -13.89
C ALA A 37 -3.25 -7.07 -14.96
N THR A 38 -2.28 -7.95 -14.69
CA THR A 38 -1.26 -8.31 -15.69
C THR A 38 -1.86 -9.03 -16.89
N GLY A 39 -2.84 -9.92 -16.65
CA GLY A 39 -3.50 -10.67 -17.72
C GLY A 39 -4.39 -9.80 -18.61
N ILE A 40 -5.07 -8.81 -18.04
CA ILE A 40 -5.96 -7.90 -18.79
C ILE A 40 -5.17 -6.80 -19.51
N ALA A 41 -4.13 -6.25 -18.88
CA ALA A 41 -3.34 -5.18 -19.48
C ALA A 41 -2.61 -5.63 -20.76
N LYS A 42 -2.23 -6.91 -20.87
CA LYS A 42 -1.58 -7.50 -22.06
C LYS A 42 -0.43 -6.66 -22.62
N GLY A 43 0.34 -6.00 -21.75
CA GLY A 43 1.47 -5.13 -22.14
C GLY A 43 1.15 -3.63 -22.26
N ALA A 44 -0.11 -3.22 -22.12
CA ALA A 44 -0.48 -1.81 -21.99
C ALA A 44 -0.14 -1.28 -20.58
N GLU A 45 1.09 -0.81 -20.41
CA GLU A 45 1.60 -0.31 -19.12
C GLU A 45 0.75 0.84 -18.57
N ASP A 46 0.28 1.73 -19.45
CA ASP A 46 -0.54 2.90 -19.08
C ASP A 46 -1.89 2.49 -18.48
N ALA A 47 -2.46 1.35 -18.89
CA ALA A 47 -3.73 0.85 -18.38
C ALA A 47 -3.58 -0.02 -17.11
N LEU A 48 -2.37 -0.54 -16.84
CA LEU A 48 -2.12 -1.52 -15.78
C LEU A 48 -2.51 -0.98 -14.39
N ALA A 49 -2.21 0.29 -14.11
CA ALA A 49 -2.55 0.90 -12.83
C ALA A 49 -4.06 1.00 -12.63
N SER A 50 -4.78 1.49 -13.63
CA SER A 50 -6.25 1.61 -13.61
C SER A 50 -6.93 0.25 -13.45
N ILE A 51 -6.44 -0.78 -14.15
CA ILE A 51 -6.96 -2.14 -14.03
C ILE A 51 -6.71 -2.69 -12.61
N LYS A 52 -5.55 -2.43 -11.99
CA LYS A 52 -5.29 -2.84 -10.60
C LYS A 52 -6.29 -2.21 -9.63
N VAL A 53 -6.60 -0.93 -9.80
CA VAL A 53 -7.58 -0.23 -8.96
C VAL A 53 -8.96 -0.86 -9.13
N LEU A 54 -9.43 -1.03 -10.37
CA LEU A 54 -10.73 -1.65 -10.66
C LEU A 54 -10.82 -3.08 -10.13
N ALA A 55 -9.78 -3.89 -10.34
CA ALA A 55 -9.72 -5.25 -9.83
C ALA A 55 -9.73 -5.26 -8.29
N ALA A 56 -9.02 -4.34 -7.63
CA ALA A 56 -9.01 -4.23 -6.18
C ALA A 56 -10.38 -3.82 -5.63
N MET A 57 -11.07 -2.88 -6.28
CA MET A 57 -12.42 -2.44 -5.91
C MET A 57 -13.44 -3.57 -5.94
N LEU A 58 -13.22 -4.62 -6.75
CA LEU A 58 -14.10 -5.78 -6.82
C LEU A 58 -13.62 -6.93 -5.91
N LEU A 59 -12.35 -7.31 -5.99
CA LEU A 59 -11.82 -8.52 -5.36
C LEU A 59 -11.73 -8.41 -3.83
N PHE A 60 -11.49 -7.21 -3.29
CA PHE A 60 -11.45 -7.01 -1.84
C PHE A 60 -12.85 -7.16 -1.21
N PRO A 61 -13.90 -6.45 -1.67
CA PRO A 61 -15.25 -6.66 -1.15
C PRO A 61 -15.74 -8.11 -1.31
N LEU A 62 -15.43 -8.74 -2.45
CA LEU A 62 -15.78 -10.14 -2.67
C LEU A 62 -15.12 -11.06 -1.63
N THR A 63 -13.86 -10.80 -1.28
CA THR A 63 -13.16 -11.55 -0.23
C THR A 63 -13.82 -11.38 1.13
N TRP A 64 -14.26 -10.17 1.49
CA TRP A 64 -14.98 -9.93 2.74
C TRP A 64 -16.31 -10.69 2.80
N VAL A 65 -17.07 -10.69 1.71
CA VAL A 65 -18.32 -11.46 1.60
C VAL A 65 -18.05 -12.96 1.74
N ILE A 66 -17.05 -13.50 1.03
CA ILE A 66 -16.71 -14.92 1.12
C ILE A 66 -16.34 -15.30 2.55
N VAL A 67 -15.49 -14.52 3.21
CA VAL A 67 -15.06 -14.79 4.60
C VAL A 67 -16.24 -14.67 5.57
N ALA A 68 -17.09 -13.66 5.41
CA ALA A 68 -18.31 -13.49 6.20
C ALA A 68 -19.27 -14.69 6.06
N VAL A 69 -19.51 -15.15 4.83
CA VAL A 69 -20.34 -16.34 4.55
C VAL A 69 -19.72 -17.58 5.18
N VAL A 70 -18.41 -17.78 5.03
CA VAL A 70 -17.71 -18.93 5.62
C VAL A 70 -17.80 -18.94 7.15
N VAL A 71 -17.66 -17.77 7.80
CA VAL A 71 -17.82 -17.65 9.25
C VAL A 71 -19.27 -17.91 9.66
N GLY A 72 -20.23 -17.33 8.94
CA GLY A 72 -21.66 -17.49 9.20
C GLY A 72 -22.13 -18.94 9.11
N LEU A 73 -21.61 -19.69 8.13
CA LEU A 73 -21.93 -21.11 7.94
C LEU A 73 -21.24 -22.03 8.96
N ARG A 74 -20.06 -21.65 9.48
CA ARG A 74 -19.27 -22.50 10.40
C ARG A 74 -19.50 -22.22 11.88
N ARG A 75 -20.00 -21.03 12.20
CA ARG A 75 -20.23 -20.58 13.57
C ARG A 75 -21.70 -20.18 13.69
N ASP A 76 -22.00 -18.90 13.43
CA ASP A 76 -23.34 -18.34 13.56
C ASP A 76 -23.50 -17.16 12.60
N VAL A 77 -24.73 -16.92 12.13
CA VAL A 77 -25.05 -15.84 11.18
C VAL A 77 -24.64 -14.47 11.72
N GLU A 78 -24.82 -14.23 13.03
CA GLU A 78 -24.41 -12.98 13.70
C GLU A 78 -22.91 -12.72 13.56
N LEU A 79 -22.08 -13.76 13.74
CA LEU A 79 -20.63 -13.66 13.57
C LEU A 79 -20.25 -13.43 12.11
N GLY A 80 -21.01 -13.98 11.16
CA GLY A 80 -20.85 -13.70 9.73
C GLY A 80 -21.10 -12.22 9.41
N VAL A 81 -22.20 -11.65 9.91
CA VAL A 81 -22.53 -10.22 9.75
C VAL A 81 -21.47 -9.33 10.39
N LEU A 82 -21.03 -9.65 11.60
CA LEU A 82 -19.93 -8.94 12.26
C LEU A 82 -18.64 -9.01 11.45
N THR A 83 -18.32 -10.18 10.89
CA THR A 83 -17.14 -10.37 10.04
C THR A 83 -17.19 -9.49 8.80
N LEU A 84 -18.36 -9.34 8.17
CA LEU A 84 -18.54 -8.45 7.01
C LEU A 84 -18.21 -6.99 7.35
N GLY A 85 -18.56 -6.53 8.56
CA GLY A 85 -18.21 -5.19 9.04
C GLY A 85 -16.76 -5.04 9.51
N VAL A 86 -16.18 -6.07 10.13
CA VAL A 86 -14.81 -6.03 10.70
C VAL A 86 -13.73 -6.28 9.66
N ALA A 87 -13.98 -7.10 8.64
CA ALA A 87 -13.02 -7.40 7.57
C ALA A 87 -12.43 -6.15 6.87
N PRO A 88 -13.21 -5.12 6.47
CA PRO A 88 -12.64 -3.90 5.91
C PRO A 88 -11.81 -3.11 6.93
N LEU A 89 -12.16 -3.14 8.22
CA LEU A 89 -11.37 -2.49 9.27
C LEU A 89 -10.00 -3.17 9.46
N LEU A 90 -9.96 -4.50 9.37
CA LEU A 90 -8.70 -5.25 9.39
C LEU A 90 -7.87 -5.00 8.14
N ALA A 91 -8.51 -4.88 6.97
CA ALA A 91 -7.83 -4.48 5.73
C ALA A 91 -7.22 -3.07 5.87
N TYR A 92 -7.97 -2.13 6.44
CA TYR A 92 -7.49 -0.78 6.72
C TYR A 92 -6.34 -0.76 7.72
N ALA A 93 -6.42 -1.53 8.80
CA ALA A 93 -5.34 -1.66 9.77
C ALA A 93 -4.04 -2.19 9.11
N ALA A 94 -4.16 -3.20 8.24
CA ALA A 94 -3.04 -3.70 7.46
C ALA A 94 -2.46 -2.62 6.53
N LEU A 95 -3.31 -1.88 5.81
CA LEU A 95 -2.86 -0.78 4.94
C LEU A 95 -2.08 0.28 5.73
N VAL A 96 -2.64 0.78 6.83
CA VAL A 96 -1.99 1.79 7.69
C VAL A 96 -0.67 1.27 8.26
N PHE A 97 -0.61 -0.02 8.62
CA PHE A 97 0.61 -0.66 9.09
C PHE A 97 1.70 -0.63 8.02
N PHE A 98 1.41 -1.08 6.79
CA PHE A 98 2.40 -1.07 5.71
C PHE A 98 2.83 0.34 5.30
N GLU A 99 1.91 1.30 5.21
CA GLU A 99 2.27 2.70 4.92
C GLU A 99 3.21 3.30 5.97
N ARG A 100 3.03 2.95 7.25
CA ARG A 100 3.91 3.40 8.33
C ARG A 100 5.25 2.68 8.26
N LEU A 101 5.24 1.38 8.04
CA LEU A 101 6.45 0.57 7.91
C LEU A 101 7.31 1.06 6.75
N ASP A 102 6.71 1.32 5.57
CA ASP A 102 7.41 1.83 4.39
C ASP A 102 8.03 3.21 4.63
N ARG A 103 7.33 4.11 5.34
CA ARG A 103 7.90 5.40 5.74
C ARG A 103 9.13 5.25 6.65
N ILE A 104 9.08 4.33 7.61
CA ILE A 104 10.21 4.07 8.51
C ILE A 104 11.38 3.46 7.75
N ILE A 105 11.13 2.44 6.91
CA ILE A 105 12.16 1.80 6.09
C ILE A 105 12.76 2.80 5.10
N GLY A 106 11.95 3.63 4.45
CA GLY A 106 12.40 4.69 3.55
C GLY A 106 13.30 5.69 4.26
N GLY A 107 12.91 6.14 5.46
CA GLY A 107 13.74 7.01 6.29
C GLY A 107 15.06 6.35 6.72
N ALA A 108 15.02 5.10 7.15
CA ALA A 108 16.21 4.33 7.52
C ALA A 108 17.17 4.13 6.33
N ARG A 109 16.65 3.81 5.14
CA ARG A 109 17.43 3.71 3.90
C ARG A 109 18.08 5.04 3.53
N ALA A 110 17.35 6.16 3.63
CA ALA A 110 17.90 7.47 3.35
C ALA A 110 19.03 7.86 4.33
N LEU A 111 18.84 7.59 5.63
CA LEU A 111 19.87 7.80 6.65
C LEU A 111 21.08 6.91 6.43
N GLY A 112 20.88 5.64 6.07
CA GLY A 112 21.95 4.72 5.72
C GLY A 112 22.74 5.17 4.50
N LEU A 113 22.07 5.61 3.44
CA LEU A 113 22.73 6.17 2.25
C LEU A 113 23.52 7.44 2.60
N PHE A 114 22.96 8.33 3.43
CA PHE A 114 23.67 9.52 3.87
C PHE A 114 24.92 9.19 4.70
N ALA A 115 24.79 8.29 5.68
CA ALA A 115 25.86 7.93 6.61
C ALA A 115 26.99 7.13 5.94
N PHE A 116 26.64 6.17 5.08
CA PHE A 116 27.61 5.23 4.50
C PHE A 116 27.98 5.52 3.04
N ARG A 117 27.18 6.31 2.31
CA ARG A 117 27.36 6.59 0.87
C ARG A 117 26.99 8.02 0.50
N ARG A 118 27.53 9.00 1.24
CA ARG A 118 27.27 10.45 1.06
C ARG A 118 27.27 10.91 -0.40
N TRP A 119 28.21 10.43 -1.22
CA TRP A 119 28.29 10.77 -2.65
C TRP A 119 27.12 10.24 -3.48
N ALA A 120 26.65 9.02 -3.19
CA ALA A 120 25.46 8.47 -3.85
C ALA A 120 24.20 9.24 -3.45
N PHE A 121 24.09 9.63 -2.18
CA PHE A 121 22.99 10.48 -1.71
C PHE A 121 22.98 11.85 -2.39
N LEU A 122 24.14 12.52 -2.49
CA LEU A 122 24.27 13.80 -3.19
C LEU A 122 23.93 13.69 -4.67
N ARG A 123 24.34 12.60 -5.34
CA ARG A 123 23.97 12.32 -6.73
C ARG A 123 22.47 12.23 -6.92
N LEU A 124 21.77 11.49 -6.06
CA LEU A 124 20.31 11.37 -6.09
C LEU A 124 19.61 12.71 -5.87
N LEU A 125 20.15 13.57 -5.00
CA LEU A 125 19.58 14.90 -4.75
C LEU A 125 19.74 15.83 -5.95
N ALA A 126 20.91 15.77 -6.62
CA ALA A 126 21.16 16.50 -7.85
C ALA A 126 20.24 16.01 -8.99
N GLU A 127 20.09 14.69 -9.15
CA GLU A 127 19.21 14.08 -10.16
C GLU A 127 17.75 14.46 -9.94
N ARG A 128 17.26 14.43 -8.69
CA ARG A 128 15.90 14.89 -8.35
C ARG A 128 15.68 16.35 -8.72
N LYS A 129 16.68 17.21 -8.51
CA LYS A 129 16.59 18.63 -8.88
C LYS A 129 16.52 18.82 -10.39
N GLY A 130 17.32 18.07 -11.15
CA GLY A 130 17.24 18.05 -12.62
C GLY A 130 15.87 17.64 -13.14
N ILE A 131 15.33 16.52 -12.63
CA ILE A 131 13.97 16.07 -13.00
C ILE A 131 12.91 17.13 -12.68
N GLN A 132 13.04 17.82 -11.54
CA GLN A 132 12.11 18.89 -11.17
C GLN A 132 12.20 20.09 -12.14
N GLU A 133 13.40 20.47 -12.56
CA GLU A 133 13.63 21.53 -13.55
C GLU A 133 13.04 21.14 -14.91
N ASP A 134 13.21 19.89 -15.34
CA ASP A 134 12.65 19.35 -16.59
C ASP A 134 11.11 19.36 -16.58
N ILE A 135 10.48 18.93 -15.48
CA ILE A 135 9.03 18.96 -15.31
C ILE A 135 8.50 20.40 -15.40
N LEU A 136 9.18 21.36 -14.75
CA LEU A 136 8.80 22.77 -14.79
C LEU A 136 8.98 23.38 -16.18
N ALA A 137 9.99 22.94 -16.94
CA ALA A 137 10.19 23.35 -18.33
C ALA A 137 9.06 22.83 -19.22
N LEU A 138 8.74 21.53 -19.15
CA LEU A 138 7.61 20.94 -19.88
C LEU A 138 6.28 21.64 -19.54
N GLY A 139 6.06 21.97 -18.26
CA GLY A 139 4.86 22.68 -17.83
C GLY A 139 4.74 24.09 -18.41
N ARG A 140 5.86 24.80 -18.63
CA ARG A 140 5.87 26.09 -19.33
C ARG A 140 5.57 25.94 -20.80
N ASP A 141 6.14 24.92 -21.46
CA ASP A 141 5.95 24.68 -22.89
C ASP A 141 4.50 24.28 -23.20
N ILE A 142 3.88 23.46 -22.34
CA ILE A 142 2.47 23.05 -22.48
C ILE A 142 1.50 24.20 -22.11
N GLY A 143 1.86 25.05 -21.14
CA GLY A 143 1.03 26.20 -20.74
C GLY A 143 1.14 27.43 -21.65
N ALA A 144 2.13 27.47 -22.54
CA ALA A 144 2.32 28.53 -23.53
C ALA A 144 1.73 28.20 -24.92
N ALA A 145 1.21 26.99 -25.11
CA ALA A 145 0.49 26.51 -26.30
C ALA A 145 -1.03 26.61 -26.08
#